data_AF-A0A7Y2MTK7-F1
#
_entry.id   AF-A0A7Y2MTK7-F1
#
_cell.length_a   1.000
_cell.length_b   1.000
_cell.length_c   1.000
_cell.angle_alpha   90.00
_cell.angle_beta   90.00
_cell.angle_gamma   90.00
#
_symmetry.space_group_name_H-M   'P 1'
#
loop_
_entity.id
_entity.type
_entity.pdbx_description
1 polymer ?
#
loop_
_entity_poly.entity_id
_entity_poly.type
_entity_poly.pdbx_seq_one_letter_code
_entity_poly.pdbx_strand_id
1 'polypeptide(L)'
;MLNRRTLRVKAMQALFAFEQCKGADYNVSIQEIEETFSPDLNSMEEQDPVLLGQQKNEAKKLFQEHINEGSSVRSSSDEKVESVVKDAVKNYHKQVKNDQNRIRKAMVMEAERIYDHFIKILSLLIQFRKMADAGVGFKKSENEAQHNFSDNTIVKALKENDELENISLKKNLQWESDIDTVRDWFKNVISKDEEYIEYLKISSPDLEQDYEIINYIIRKVIFKNDTILSYWENADMNWAEDSSIVRSLVNKTM
;
A
#
# COMPACT_ATOMS: atom_id res chain seq x y z
N MET A 1 -2.48 14.95 8.93
CA MET A 1 -2.30 15.16 7.46
C MET A 1 -0.98 14.57 7.02
N LEU A 2 -0.97 13.85 5.88
CA LEU A 2 0.25 13.29 5.28
C LEU A 2 1.23 14.40 4.89
N ASN A 3 2.54 14.11 5.03
CA ASN A 3 3.59 15.05 4.65
C ASN A 3 3.58 15.28 3.13
N ARG A 4 3.74 16.53 2.68
CA ARG A 4 3.87 16.89 1.25
C ARG A 4 4.97 16.10 0.55
N ARG A 5 6.07 15.78 1.25
CA ARG A 5 7.14 14.93 0.71
C ARG A 5 6.63 13.53 0.35
N THR A 6 5.88 12.89 1.25
CA THR A 6 5.29 11.57 1.04
C THR A 6 4.35 11.56 -0.14
N LEU A 7 3.47 12.56 -0.24
CA LEU A 7 2.53 12.66 -1.36
C LEU A 7 3.25 12.79 -2.71
N ARG A 8 4.38 13.53 -2.76
CA ARG A 8 5.20 13.62 -3.97
C ARG A 8 5.84 12.29 -4.36
N VAL A 9 6.32 11.52 -3.37
CA VAL A 9 6.91 10.20 -3.64
C VAL A 9 5.87 9.25 -4.23
N LYS A 10 4.68 9.14 -3.61
CA LYS A 10 3.60 8.30 -4.15
C LYS A 10 3.14 8.78 -5.53
N ALA A 11 3.03 10.09 -5.75
CA ALA A 11 2.72 10.63 -7.07
C ALA A 11 3.80 10.29 -8.12
N MET A 12 5.08 10.34 -7.75
CA MET A 12 6.17 9.98 -8.64
C MET A 12 6.18 8.47 -8.95
N GLN A 13 5.90 7.62 -7.97
CA GLN A 13 5.72 6.17 -8.18
C GLN A 13 4.55 5.88 -9.14
N ALA A 14 3.42 6.56 -8.95
CA ALA A 14 2.26 6.41 -9.83
C ALA A 14 2.53 6.89 -11.26
N LEU A 15 3.23 8.02 -11.43
CA LEU A 15 3.62 8.52 -12.75
C LEU A 15 4.62 7.57 -13.44
N PHE A 16 5.58 7.05 -12.69
CA PHE A 16 6.54 6.07 -13.20
C PHE A 16 5.83 4.78 -13.64
N ALA A 17 4.92 4.24 -12.80
CA ALA A 17 4.12 3.08 -13.14
C ALA A 17 3.27 3.33 -14.39
N PHE A 18 2.69 4.52 -14.53
CA PHE A 18 1.89 4.89 -15.70
C PHE A 18 2.73 4.93 -16.99
N GLU A 19 3.93 5.51 -16.95
CA GLU A 19 4.80 5.54 -18.13
C GLU A 19 5.24 4.12 -18.53
N GLN A 20 5.53 3.25 -17.56
CA GLN A 20 5.85 1.84 -17.82
C GLN A 20 4.66 1.07 -18.41
N CYS A 21 3.45 1.27 -17.88
CA CYS A 21 2.23 0.71 -18.45
C CYS A 21 2.01 1.18 -19.89
N LYS A 22 2.20 2.48 -20.16
CA LYS A 22 2.07 3.05 -21.51
C LYS A 22 3.06 2.42 -22.50
N GLY A 23 4.30 2.17 -22.07
CA GLY A 23 5.30 1.46 -22.86
C GLY A 23 4.93 -0.02 -23.07
N ALA A 24 4.37 -0.68 -22.06
CA ALA A 24 3.88 -2.05 -22.17
C ALA A 24 2.70 -2.16 -23.14
N ASP A 25 1.69 -1.29 -23.02
CA ASP A 25 0.53 -1.23 -23.92
C ASP A 25 0.96 -1.01 -25.38
N TYR A 26 2.01 -0.20 -25.60
CA TYR A 26 2.60 -0.01 -26.93
C TYR A 26 3.18 -1.33 -27.47
N ASN A 27 3.97 -2.04 -26.67
CA ASN A 27 4.56 -3.31 -27.07
C ASN A 27 3.51 -4.40 -27.32
N VAL A 28 2.45 -4.44 -26.50
CA VAL A 28 1.30 -5.34 -26.71
C VAL A 28 0.64 -5.04 -28.05
N SER A 29 0.39 -3.77 -28.35
CA SER A 29 -0.20 -3.36 -29.64
C SER A 29 0.69 -3.74 -30.83
N ILE A 30 2.01 -3.62 -30.70
CA ILE A 30 2.95 -4.09 -31.71
C ILE A 30 2.83 -5.61 -31.89
N GLN A 31 2.80 -6.39 -30.80
CA GLN A 31 2.64 -7.85 -30.84
C GLN A 31 1.32 -8.28 -31.51
N GLU A 32 0.20 -7.63 -31.18
CA GLU A 32 -1.10 -7.90 -31.83
C GLU A 32 -1.03 -7.68 -33.35
N ILE A 33 -0.34 -6.63 -33.79
CA ILE A 33 -0.06 -6.39 -35.22
C ILE A 33 0.81 -7.52 -35.79
N GLU A 34 1.86 -7.94 -35.07
CA GLU A 34 2.74 -9.02 -35.53
C GLU A 34 2.02 -10.34 -35.73
N GLU A 35 1.13 -10.69 -34.80
CA GLU A 35 0.32 -11.92 -34.84
C GLU A 35 -0.68 -11.87 -36.00
N THR A 36 -1.32 -10.73 -36.23
CA THR A 36 -2.31 -10.56 -37.31
C THR A 36 -1.71 -10.77 -38.71
N PHE A 37 -0.44 -10.40 -38.91
CA PHE A 37 0.28 -10.58 -40.17
C PHE A 37 1.22 -11.80 -40.16
N SER A 38 1.14 -12.65 -39.15
CA SER A 38 1.89 -13.91 -39.13
C SER A 38 1.23 -14.94 -40.06
N PRO A 39 2.01 -15.86 -40.67
CA PRO A 39 1.42 -16.91 -41.51
C PRO A 39 0.47 -17.78 -40.71
N ASP A 40 -0.77 -17.94 -41.19
CA ASP A 40 -1.76 -18.80 -40.55
C ASP A 40 -1.50 -20.25 -40.93
N LEU A 41 -0.94 -21.01 -39.98
CA LEU A 41 -0.61 -22.43 -40.13
C LEU A 41 -1.84 -23.33 -40.34
N ASN A 42 -3.05 -22.84 -40.09
CA ASN A 42 -4.29 -23.60 -40.24
C ASN A 42 -5.03 -23.29 -41.55
N SER A 43 -4.57 -22.31 -42.34
CA SER A 43 -5.18 -21.96 -43.61
C SER A 43 -4.78 -22.93 -44.71
N MET A 44 -5.74 -23.32 -45.54
CA MET A 44 -5.51 -24.10 -46.76
C MET A 44 -5.07 -23.23 -47.95
N GLU A 45 -5.05 -21.90 -47.80
CA GLU A 45 -4.64 -20.96 -48.85
C GLU A 45 -3.12 -20.76 -48.86
N GLU A 46 -2.51 -20.71 -50.06
CA GLU A 46 -1.10 -20.34 -50.19
C GLU A 46 -0.90 -18.88 -49.78
N GLN A 47 -0.12 -18.67 -48.74
CA GLN A 47 0.22 -17.33 -48.25
C GLN A 47 1.58 -16.91 -48.79
N ASP A 48 1.69 -15.67 -49.26
CA ASP A 48 2.98 -15.08 -49.63
C ASP A 48 3.66 -14.52 -48.37
N PRO A 49 4.72 -15.17 -47.85
CA PRO A 49 5.42 -14.71 -46.65
C PRO A 49 6.13 -13.37 -46.87
N VAL A 50 6.46 -13.01 -48.13
CA VAL A 50 7.13 -11.76 -48.46
C VAL A 50 6.17 -10.59 -48.35
N LEU A 51 4.95 -10.73 -48.90
CA LEU A 51 3.91 -9.71 -48.82
C LEU A 51 3.45 -9.47 -47.37
N LEU A 52 3.24 -10.54 -46.60
CA LEU A 52 2.89 -10.45 -45.18
C LEU A 52 3.98 -9.76 -44.37
N GLY A 53 5.26 -10.04 -44.66
CA GLY A 53 6.39 -9.35 -44.06
C GLY A 53 6.42 -7.84 -44.36
N GLN A 54 6.07 -7.45 -45.58
CA GLN A 54 5.98 -6.03 -45.98
C GLN A 54 4.81 -5.33 -45.28
N GLN A 55 3.62 -5.92 -45.30
CA GLN A 55 2.42 -5.40 -44.62
C GLN A 55 2.64 -5.25 -43.11
N LYS A 56 3.30 -6.23 -42.48
CA LYS A 56 3.69 -6.16 -41.06
C LYS A 56 4.58 -4.96 -40.76
N ASN A 57 5.62 -4.74 -41.56
CA ASN A 57 6.55 -3.64 -41.36
C ASN A 57 5.89 -2.27 -41.62
N GLU A 58 5.04 -2.18 -42.63
CA GLU A 58 4.25 -0.99 -42.93
C GLU A 58 3.27 -0.67 -41.79
N ALA A 59 2.51 -1.66 -41.33
CA ALA A 59 1.56 -1.51 -40.22
C ALA A 59 2.24 -1.02 -38.94
N LYS A 60 3.39 -1.59 -38.57
CA LYS A 60 4.18 -1.14 -37.41
C LYS A 60 4.63 0.31 -37.54
N LYS A 61 5.13 0.69 -38.72
CA LYS A 61 5.60 2.06 -38.97
C LYS A 61 4.46 3.06 -38.90
N LEU A 62 3.32 2.75 -39.54
CA LEU A 62 2.12 3.59 -39.49
C LEU A 62 1.55 3.71 -38.09
N PHE A 63 1.55 2.61 -37.32
CA PHE A 63 1.15 2.65 -35.91
C PHE A 63 2.08 3.57 -35.11
N GLN A 64 3.40 3.44 -35.26
CA GLN A 64 4.37 4.29 -34.59
C GLN A 64 4.21 5.78 -34.96
N GLU A 65 3.98 6.08 -36.24
CA GLU A 65 3.67 7.43 -36.71
C GLU A 65 2.38 7.97 -36.05
N HIS A 66 1.32 7.16 -35.93
CA HIS A 66 0.07 7.56 -35.27
C HIS A 66 0.25 7.88 -33.79
N ILE A 67 1.09 7.11 -33.09
CA ILE A 67 1.36 7.36 -31.66
C ILE A 67 2.22 8.62 -31.45
N ASN A 68 3.17 8.91 -32.36
CA ASN A 68 4.10 10.03 -32.22
C ASN A 68 3.57 11.36 -32.76
N GLU A 69 2.93 11.36 -33.93
CA GLU A 69 2.52 12.56 -34.66
C GLU A 69 1.00 12.85 -34.56
N GLY A 70 0.24 11.92 -33.97
CA GLY A 70 -1.21 12.06 -33.81
C GLY A 70 -1.96 11.92 -35.14
N SER A 71 -3.07 12.65 -35.31
CA SER A 71 -4.05 12.47 -36.40
C SER A 71 -3.57 12.83 -37.83
N SER A 72 -2.30 13.20 -38.01
CA SER A 72 -1.78 13.75 -39.28
C SER A 72 -1.01 12.74 -40.14
N VAL A 73 -1.24 11.43 -39.93
CA VAL A 73 -0.47 10.36 -40.56
C VAL A 73 -1.00 10.01 -41.96
N ARG A 74 -0.08 9.62 -42.84
CA ARG A 74 -0.38 9.18 -44.21
C ARG A 74 -1.23 7.90 -44.20
N SER A 75 -2.23 7.84 -45.07
CA SER A 75 -3.00 6.63 -45.34
C SER A 75 -2.13 5.58 -46.05
N SER A 76 -2.24 4.32 -45.64
CA SER A 76 -1.69 3.16 -46.36
C SER A 76 -2.46 2.97 -47.68
N SER A 77 -1.82 2.36 -48.68
CA SER A 77 -2.48 1.92 -49.92
C SER A 77 -3.30 0.63 -49.75
N ASP A 78 -3.06 -0.11 -48.68
CA ASP A 78 -3.72 -1.37 -48.34
C ASP A 78 -4.80 -1.15 -47.25
N GLU A 79 -6.05 -1.50 -47.59
CA GLU A 79 -7.22 -1.37 -46.71
C GLU A 79 -7.14 -2.28 -45.47
N LYS A 80 -6.51 -3.46 -45.60
CA LYS A 80 -6.32 -4.39 -44.47
C LYS A 80 -5.32 -3.83 -43.48
N VAL A 81 -4.21 -3.26 -43.96
CA VAL A 81 -3.22 -2.59 -43.10
C VAL A 81 -3.85 -1.40 -42.38
N GLU A 82 -4.65 -0.59 -43.08
CA GLU A 82 -5.27 0.59 -42.48
C GLU A 82 -6.31 0.25 -41.40
N SER A 83 -7.12 -0.79 -41.61
CA SER A 83 -8.10 -1.24 -40.63
C SER A 83 -7.45 -1.80 -39.36
N VAL A 84 -6.43 -2.66 -39.51
CA VAL A 84 -5.68 -3.23 -38.38
C VAL A 84 -4.98 -2.14 -37.57
N VAL A 85 -4.35 -1.16 -38.24
CA VAL A 85 -3.69 -0.03 -37.54
C VAL A 85 -4.72 0.83 -36.80
N LYS A 86 -5.88 1.13 -37.40
CA LYS A 86 -6.94 1.90 -36.72
C LYS A 86 -7.46 1.19 -35.47
N ASP A 87 -7.67 -0.11 -35.54
CA ASP A 87 -8.12 -0.91 -34.39
C ASP A 87 -7.03 -0.98 -33.31
N ALA A 88 -5.76 -1.17 -33.68
CA ALA A 88 -4.64 -1.16 -32.75
C ALA A 88 -4.49 0.20 -32.04
N VAL A 89 -4.56 1.31 -32.77
CA VAL A 89 -4.51 2.67 -32.18
C VAL A 89 -5.68 2.90 -31.21
N LYS A 90 -6.89 2.49 -31.60
CA LYS A 90 -8.07 2.61 -30.74
C LYS A 90 -7.94 1.76 -29.47
N ASN A 91 -7.45 0.54 -29.59
CA ASN A 91 -7.23 -0.37 -28.46
C ASN A 91 -6.14 0.16 -27.53
N TYR A 92 -5.01 0.63 -28.08
CA TYR A 92 -3.93 1.27 -27.33
C TYR A 92 -4.45 2.44 -26.48
N HIS A 93 -5.15 3.41 -27.08
CA HIS A 93 -5.68 4.55 -26.33
C HIS A 93 -6.71 4.14 -25.27
N LYS A 94 -7.51 3.10 -25.54
CA LYS A 94 -8.45 2.54 -24.57
C LYS A 94 -7.72 1.91 -23.38
N GLN A 95 -6.67 1.12 -23.62
CA GLN A 95 -5.85 0.49 -22.58
C GLN A 95 -5.14 1.55 -21.73
N VAL A 96 -4.45 2.50 -22.36
CA VAL A 96 -3.76 3.61 -21.67
C VAL A 96 -4.72 4.39 -20.77
N LYS A 97 -5.94 4.70 -21.25
CA LYS A 97 -6.96 5.40 -20.44
C LYS A 97 -7.45 4.56 -19.26
N ASN A 98 -7.61 3.26 -19.44
CA ASN A 98 -7.99 2.35 -18.36
C ASN A 98 -6.90 2.27 -17.30
N ASP A 99 -5.64 2.14 -17.73
CA ASP A 99 -4.48 2.07 -16.85
C ASP A 99 -4.26 3.38 -16.09
N GLN A 100 -4.44 4.54 -16.74
CA GLN A 100 -4.43 5.84 -16.07
C GLN A 100 -5.45 5.89 -14.92
N ASN A 101 -6.68 5.43 -15.17
CA ASN A 101 -7.73 5.42 -14.16
C ASN A 101 -7.45 4.43 -13.03
N ARG A 102 -6.93 3.25 -13.36
CA ARG A 102 -6.53 2.22 -12.39
C ARG A 102 -5.44 2.74 -11.46
N ILE A 103 -4.37 3.28 -12.02
CA ILE A 103 -3.21 3.80 -11.28
C ILE A 103 -3.62 5.00 -10.43
N ARG A 104 -4.44 5.92 -10.97
CA ARG A 104 -4.95 7.05 -10.18
C ARG A 104 -5.74 6.59 -8.96
N LYS A 105 -6.61 5.60 -9.11
CA LYS A 105 -7.38 5.03 -7.98
C LYS A 105 -6.45 4.34 -6.99
N ALA A 106 -5.51 3.52 -7.48
CA ALA A 106 -4.53 2.83 -6.64
C ALA A 106 -3.73 3.81 -5.77
N MET A 107 -3.20 4.87 -6.36
CA MET A 107 -2.44 5.91 -5.64
C MET A 107 -3.23 6.54 -4.49
N VAL A 108 -4.53 6.82 -4.70
CA VAL A 108 -5.39 7.38 -3.65
C VAL A 108 -5.62 6.37 -2.54
N MET A 109 -5.94 5.12 -2.90
CA MET A 109 -6.15 4.04 -1.92
C MET A 109 -4.90 3.76 -1.10
N GLU A 110 -3.71 3.75 -1.73
CA GLU A 110 -2.43 3.58 -1.02
C GLU A 110 -2.18 4.73 -0.03
N ALA A 111 -2.45 5.98 -0.43
CA ALA A 111 -2.33 7.12 0.46
C ALA A 111 -3.30 7.04 1.65
N GLU A 112 -4.54 6.61 1.42
CA GLU A 112 -5.53 6.37 2.49
C GLU A 112 -5.09 5.23 3.42
N ARG A 113 -4.50 4.17 2.87
CA ARG A 113 -4.01 3.02 3.64
C ARG A 113 -2.93 3.38 4.66
N ILE A 114 -2.01 4.29 4.30
CA ILE A 114 -1.01 4.83 5.25
C ILE A 114 -1.69 5.46 6.46
N TYR A 115 -2.76 6.23 6.21
CA TYR A 115 -3.52 6.86 7.29
C TYR A 115 -4.27 5.80 8.12
N ASP A 116 -4.80 4.76 7.48
CA ASP A 116 -5.51 3.69 8.16
C ASP A 116 -4.57 2.89 9.08
N HIS A 117 -3.34 2.61 8.64
CA HIS A 117 -2.32 2.00 9.50
C HIS A 117 -1.91 2.90 10.67
N PHE A 118 -1.82 4.21 10.44
CA PHE A 118 -1.57 5.17 11.51
C PHE A 118 -2.67 5.08 12.59
N ILE A 119 -3.95 5.11 12.20
CA ILE A 119 -5.07 4.96 13.13
C ILE A 119 -5.06 3.59 13.80
N LYS A 120 -4.78 2.52 13.07
CA LYS A 120 -4.74 1.15 13.59
C LYS A 120 -3.61 0.94 14.61
N ILE A 121 -2.48 1.64 14.48
CA ILE A 121 -1.41 1.64 15.50
C ILE A 121 -1.83 2.42 16.75
N LEU A 122 -2.51 3.56 16.61
CA LEU A 122 -3.03 4.28 17.77
C LEU A 122 -4.06 3.44 18.53
N SER A 123 -4.97 2.76 17.80
CA SER A 123 -5.94 1.85 18.41
C SER A 123 -5.27 0.65 19.07
N LEU A 124 -4.11 0.19 18.56
CA LEU A 124 -3.34 -0.89 19.17
C LEU A 124 -2.86 -0.53 20.59
N LEU A 125 -2.42 0.71 20.83
CA LEU A 125 -2.04 1.17 22.18
C LEU A 125 -3.22 1.09 23.15
N ILE A 126 -4.43 1.46 22.70
CA ILE A 126 -5.66 1.34 23.50
C ILE A 126 -5.96 -0.13 23.81
N GLN A 127 -5.70 -1.05 22.88
CA GLN A 127 -5.89 -2.48 23.11
C GLN A 127 -4.84 -3.02 24.08
N PHE A 128 -3.58 -2.63 23.97
CA PHE A 128 -2.56 -2.98 24.96
C PHE A 128 -2.91 -2.49 26.36
N ARG A 129 -3.52 -1.31 26.49
CA ARG A 129 -4.07 -0.82 27.77
C ARG A 129 -5.09 -1.80 28.35
N LYS A 130 -6.03 -2.30 27.53
CA LYS A 130 -7.03 -3.30 27.97
C LYS A 130 -6.37 -4.62 28.37
N MET A 131 -5.31 -5.04 27.69
CA MET A 131 -4.56 -6.24 28.04
C MET A 131 -3.80 -6.08 29.36
N ALA A 132 -3.23 -4.89 29.60
CA ALA A 132 -2.60 -4.53 30.87
C ALA A 132 -3.62 -4.53 32.02
N ASP A 133 -4.79 -3.90 31.82
CA ASP A 133 -5.92 -3.91 32.76
C ASP A 133 -6.37 -5.33 33.13
N ALA A 134 -6.33 -6.25 32.16
CA ALA A 134 -6.69 -7.64 32.35
C ALA A 134 -5.56 -8.51 32.95
N GLY A 135 -4.38 -7.94 33.23
CA GLY A 135 -3.23 -8.65 33.78
C GLY A 135 -2.63 -9.70 32.83
N VAL A 136 -2.80 -9.51 31.51
CA VAL A 136 -2.31 -10.47 30.51
C VAL A 136 -0.78 -10.56 30.57
N GLY A 137 -0.25 -11.77 30.73
CA GLY A 137 1.21 -12.00 30.76
C GLY A 137 1.85 -11.95 32.15
N PHE A 138 1.08 -11.59 33.18
CA PHE A 138 1.54 -11.54 34.56
C PHE A 138 0.90 -12.64 35.43
N LYS A 139 1.56 -12.97 36.55
CA LYS A 139 0.97 -13.88 37.55
C LYS A 139 0.03 -13.09 38.46
N LYS A 140 -1.07 -13.71 38.91
CA LYS A 140 -2.10 -13.09 39.79
C LYS A 140 -1.55 -12.46 41.09
N SER A 141 -0.34 -12.81 41.51
CA SER A 141 0.32 -12.30 42.72
C SER A 141 1.04 -10.95 42.52
N GLU A 142 1.21 -10.48 41.29
CA GLU A 142 1.98 -9.26 40.97
C GLU A 142 1.07 -8.01 40.81
N ASN A 143 -0.21 -8.11 41.21
CA ASN A 143 -1.30 -7.22 40.77
C ASN A 143 -1.22 -5.74 41.21
N GLU A 144 -0.49 -5.39 42.24
CA GLU A 144 -0.54 -4.01 42.79
C GLU A 144 0.29 -2.99 42.00
N ALA A 145 1.34 -3.41 41.29
CA ALA A 145 2.16 -2.55 40.43
C ALA A 145 1.71 -2.54 38.95
N GLN A 146 0.63 -3.27 38.62
CA GLN A 146 0.22 -3.56 37.23
C GLN A 146 -0.58 -2.45 36.56
N HIS A 147 -1.06 -1.46 37.33
CA HIS A 147 -1.97 -0.45 36.80
C HIS A 147 -1.28 0.73 36.11
N ASN A 148 0.05 0.90 36.23
CA ASN A 148 0.75 2.06 35.66
C ASN A 148 0.47 2.26 34.16
N PHE A 149 0.58 1.19 33.37
CA PHE A 149 0.33 1.30 31.93
C PHE A 149 -1.15 1.55 31.60
N SER A 150 -2.04 0.96 32.38
CA SER A 150 -3.48 1.22 32.28
C SER A 150 -3.86 2.64 32.66
N ASP A 151 -3.11 3.21 33.58
CA ASP A 151 -3.30 4.55 34.11
C ASP A 151 -2.51 5.62 33.36
N ASN A 152 -1.65 5.22 32.43
CA ASN A 152 -0.85 6.09 31.58
C ASN A 152 -1.70 7.19 30.93
N THR A 153 -1.27 8.42 31.13
CA THR A 153 -1.99 9.64 30.78
C THR A 153 -2.23 9.74 29.27
N ILE A 154 -1.24 9.34 28.47
CA ILE A 154 -1.31 9.41 27.00
C ILE A 154 -2.30 8.38 26.48
N VAL A 155 -2.26 7.14 26.97
CA VAL A 155 -3.19 6.11 26.48
C VAL A 155 -4.63 6.38 26.91
N LYS A 156 -4.84 7.01 28.07
CA LYS A 156 -6.14 7.55 28.48
C LYS A 156 -6.61 8.63 27.51
N ALA A 157 -5.77 9.61 27.20
CA ALA A 157 -6.10 10.67 26.25
C ALA A 157 -6.44 10.13 24.84
N LEU A 158 -5.75 9.08 24.38
CA LEU A 158 -6.09 8.40 23.13
C LEU A 158 -7.45 7.70 23.19
N LYS A 159 -7.76 7.05 24.32
CA LYS A 159 -9.05 6.36 24.53
C LYS A 159 -10.23 7.33 24.60
N GLU A 160 -10.02 8.51 25.18
CA GLU A 160 -11.05 9.56 25.34
C GLU A 160 -11.20 10.43 24.08
N ASN A 161 -10.42 10.17 23.03
CA ASN A 161 -10.51 10.90 21.78
C ASN A 161 -11.65 10.37 20.90
N ASP A 162 -12.80 11.05 20.96
CA ASP A 162 -13.98 10.73 20.16
C ASP A 162 -13.70 10.70 18.65
N GLU A 163 -12.80 11.54 18.12
CA GLU A 163 -12.47 11.56 16.70
C GLU A 163 -11.75 10.27 16.29
N LEU A 164 -10.81 9.81 17.11
CA LEU A 164 -10.09 8.56 16.89
C LEU A 164 -11.05 7.35 16.94
N GLU A 165 -11.93 7.31 17.94
CA GLU A 165 -12.93 6.25 18.07
C GLU A 165 -13.87 6.20 16.86
N ASN A 166 -14.43 7.36 16.48
CA ASN A 166 -15.36 7.46 15.36
C ASN A 166 -14.70 7.06 14.02
N ILE A 167 -13.47 7.51 13.76
CA ILE A 167 -12.75 7.13 12.54
C ILE A 167 -12.46 5.63 12.53
N SER A 168 -12.02 5.07 13.66
CA SER A 168 -11.69 3.65 13.77
C SER A 168 -12.93 2.77 13.55
N LEU A 169 -14.09 3.15 14.11
CA LEU A 169 -15.37 2.46 13.88
C LEU A 169 -15.83 2.58 12.43
N LYS A 170 -15.83 3.79 11.86
CA LYS A 170 -16.30 4.06 10.50
C LYS A 170 -15.50 3.29 9.44
N LYS A 171 -14.20 3.13 9.65
CA LYS A 171 -13.29 2.45 8.74
C LYS A 171 -13.04 0.98 9.11
N ASN A 172 -13.66 0.46 10.17
CA ASN A 172 -13.44 -0.89 10.68
C ASN A 172 -11.96 -1.19 10.97
N LEU A 173 -11.25 -0.25 11.59
CA LEU A 173 -9.80 -0.33 11.92
C LEU A 173 -9.54 -0.82 13.34
N GLN A 174 -10.52 -1.50 13.90
CA GLN A 174 -10.45 -2.07 15.22
C GLN A 174 -9.77 -3.44 15.19
N TRP A 175 -9.45 -3.97 16.38
CA TRP A 175 -8.66 -5.19 16.54
C TRP A 175 -9.50 -6.41 16.96
N GLU A 176 -10.84 -6.35 16.94
CA GLU A 176 -11.67 -7.46 17.43
C GLU A 176 -11.45 -8.75 16.63
N SER A 177 -11.23 -8.67 15.32
CA SER A 177 -10.94 -9.85 14.49
C SER A 177 -9.57 -10.47 14.78
N ASP A 178 -8.62 -9.65 15.24
CA ASP A 178 -7.22 -10.03 15.47
C ASP A 178 -6.87 -9.98 16.97
N ILE A 179 -7.88 -10.07 17.85
CA ILE A 179 -7.70 -9.81 19.28
C ILE A 179 -6.78 -10.83 19.94
N ASP A 180 -6.79 -12.08 19.46
CA ASP A 180 -5.91 -13.13 19.93
C ASP A 180 -4.45 -12.86 19.55
N THR A 181 -4.21 -12.32 18.36
CA THR A 181 -2.89 -11.87 17.91
C THR A 181 -2.38 -10.72 18.78
N VAL A 182 -3.23 -9.73 19.08
CA VAL A 182 -2.88 -8.62 19.97
C VAL A 182 -2.59 -9.12 21.39
N ARG A 183 -3.37 -10.07 21.90
CA ARG A 183 -3.15 -10.70 23.20
C ARG A 183 -1.81 -11.43 23.23
N ASP A 184 -1.48 -12.16 22.17
CA ASP A 184 -0.21 -12.87 22.05
C ASP A 184 0.98 -11.91 22.05
N TRP A 185 0.92 -10.84 21.25
CA TRP A 185 1.95 -9.79 21.25
C TRP A 185 2.12 -9.17 22.62
N PHE A 186 1.03 -8.84 23.30
CA PHE A 186 1.12 -8.26 24.65
C PHE A 186 1.78 -9.24 25.62
N LYS A 187 1.35 -10.50 25.64
CA LYS A 187 1.84 -11.55 26.56
C LYS A 187 3.28 -11.99 26.30
N ASN A 188 3.67 -12.07 25.03
CA ASN A 188 4.95 -12.66 24.65
C ASN A 188 6.02 -11.63 24.34
N VAL A 189 5.63 -10.42 23.96
CA VAL A 189 6.55 -9.34 23.60
C VAL A 189 6.55 -8.26 24.69
N ILE A 190 5.41 -7.61 24.94
CA ILE A 190 5.38 -6.42 25.82
C ILE A 190 5.58 -6.79 27.29
N SER A 191 4.86 -7.77 27.82
CA SER A 191 4.93 -8.11 29.25
C SER A 191 6.27 -8.73 29.67
N LYS A 192 7.14 -9.07 28.70
CA LYS A 192 8.49 -9.61 28.92
C LYS A 192 9.58 -8.59 28.60
N ASP A 193 9.22 -7.41 28.08
CA ASP A 193 10.17 -6.36 27.74
C ASP A 193 10.70 -5.70 29.01
N GLU A 194 12.03 -5.53 29.08
CA GLU A 194 12.71 -5.02 30.28
C GLU A 194 12.30 -3.59 30.61
N GLU A 195 12.20 -2.69 29.62
CA GLU A 195 11.84 -1.29 29.85
C GLU A 195 10.38 -1.13 30.25
N TYR A 196 9.51 -1.97 29.71
CA TYR A 196 8.13 -2.05 30.17
C TYR A 196 8.04 -2.49 31.64
N ILE A 197 8.79 -3.52 32.02
CA ILE A 197 8.82 -4.02 33.41
C ILE A 197 9.40 -2.96 34.36
N GLU A 198 10.45 -2.21 33.97
CA GLU A 198 11.00 -1.12 34.78
C GLU A 198 9.99 0.03 34.94
N TYR A 199 9.27 0.40 33.88
CA TYR A 199 8.21 1.42 33.96
C TYR A 199 7.10 1.04 34.94
N LEU A 200 6.71 -0.25 35.00
CA LEU A 200 5.72 -0.73 35.97
C LEU A 200 6.17 -0.60 37.44
N LYS A 201 7.48 -0.48 37.72
CA LYS A 201 7.99 -0.32 39.10
C LYS A 201 7.89 1.11 39.63
N ILE A 202 7.62 2.09 38.76
CA ILE A 202 7.55 3.50 39.12
C ILE A 202 6.25 3.75 39.88
N SER A 203 6.29 4.10 41.17
CA SER A 203 5.05 4.18 41.98
C SER A 203 4.06 5.27 41.54
N SER A 204 4.51 6.32 40.85
CA SER A 204 3.66 7.38 40.29
C SER A 204 4.38 8.03 39.12
N PRO A 205 4.22 7.49 37.90
CA PRO A 205 4.87 8.05 36.72
C PRO A 205 4.42 9.48 36.46
N ASP A 206 5.35 10.36 36.08
CA ASP A 206 5.03 11.66 35.53
C ASP A 206 4.72 11.58 34.02
N LEU A 207 4.30 12.69 33.43
CA LEU A 207 3.94 12.76 32.01
C LEU A 207 5.13 12.46 31.08
N GLU A 208 6.36 12.76 31.50
CA GLU A 208 7.57 12.48 30.71
C GLU A 208 7.88 10.99 30.70
N GLN A 209 7.78 10.33 31.87
CA GLN A 209 7.92 8.89 32.00
C GLN A 209 6.83 8.12 31.24
N ASP A 210 5.59 8.61 31.32
CA ASP A 210 4.47 8.09 30.53
C ASP A 210 4.71 8.20 29.02
N TYR A 211 5.30 9.31 28.57
CA TYR A 211 5.67 9.51 27.18
C TYR A 211 6.80 8.59 26.73
N GLU A 212 7.86 8.48 27.52
CA GLU A 212 9.05 7.69 27.17
C GLU A 212 8.70 6.21 26.98
N ILE A 213 7.86 5.61 27.84
CA ILE A 213 7.47 4.22 27.65
C ILE A 213 6.61 4.01 26.39
N ILE A 214 5.69 4.93 26.09
CA ILE A 214 4.84 4.84 24.89
C ILE A 214 5.69 5.01 23.63
N ASN A 215 6.58 5.99 23.63
CA ASN A 215 7.54 6.22 22.56
C ASN A 215 8.48 5.02 22.37
N TYR A 216 8.93 4.39 23.45
CA TYR A 216 9.71 3.15 23.41
C TYR A 216 8.91 2.02 22.77
N ILE A 217 7.69 1.74 23.26
CA ILE A 217 6.82 0.67 22.72
C ILE A 217 6.58 0.89 21.22
N ILE A 218 6.26 2.11 20.80
CA ILE A 218 6.07 2.41 19.38
C ILE A 218 7.37 2.12 18.61
N ARG A 219 8.48 2.76 18.97
CA ARG A 219 9.71 2.75 18.16
C ARG A 219 10.50 1.45 18.21
N LYS A 220 10.48 0.75 19.35
CA LYS A 220 11.34 -0.40 19.65
C LYS A 220 10.58 -1.71 19.68
N VAL A 221 9.27 -1.68 19.92
CA VAL A 221 8.44 -2.89 19.92
C VAL A 221 7.62 -2.96 18.64
N ILE A 222 6.64 -2.07 18.44
CA ILE A 222 5.69 -2.12 17.31
C ILE A 222 6.41 -2.07 15.96
N PHE A 223 7.41 -1.18 15.83
CA PHE A 223 8.09 -0.93 14.56
C PHE A 223 9.41 -1.70 14.37
N LYS A 224 9.74 -2.65 15.26
CA LYS A 224 11.01 -3.41 15.19
C LYS A 224 10.90 -4.88 15.56
N ASN A 225 9.89 -5.29 16.32
CA ASN A 225 9.71 -6.69 16.67
C ASN A 225 9.28 -7.48 15.41
N ASP A 226 10.02 -8.55 15.09
CA ASP A 226 9.82 -9.33 13.87
C ASP A 226 8.41 -9.92 13.75
N THR A 227 7.82 -10.36 14.87
CA THR A 227 6.46 -10.93 14.89
C THR A 227 5.41 -9.89 14.54
N ILE A 228 5.54 -8.68 15.08
CA ILE A 228 4.62 -7.57 14.79
C ILE A 228 4.84 -7.07 13.37
N LEU A 229 6.10 -6.91 12.93
CA LEU A 229 6.42 -6.49 11.57
C LEU A 229 5.86 -7.44 10.52
N SER A 230 6.01 -8.75 10.74
CA SER A 230 5.50 -9.78 9.83
C SER A 230 3.98 -9.67 9.62
N TYR A 231 3.21 -9.30 10.65
CA TYR A 231 1.77 -9.07 10.49
C TYR A 231 1.48 -7.91 9.53
N TRP A 232 2.20 -6.80 9.69
CA TRP A 232 2.01 -5.63 8.83
C TRP A 232 2.47 -5.86 7.40
N GLU A 233 3.58 -6.59 7.20
CA GLU A 233 4.07 -6.95 5.86
C GLU A 233 3.12 -7.91 5.13
N ASN A 234 2.54 -8.86 5.85
CA ASN A 234 1.51 -9.76 5.31
C ASN A 234 0.22 -9.01 5.00
N ALA A 235 -0.14 -8.02 5.82
CA ALA A 235 -1.31 -7.18 5.57
C ALA A 235 -1.08 -6.28 4.36
N ASP A 236 0.07 -5.60 4.29
CA ASP A 236 0.42 -4.64 3.24
C ASP A 236 1.83 -4.85 2.69
N MET A 237 1.91 -5.23 1.42
CA MET A 237 3.16 -5.37 0.68
C MET A 237 3.99 -4.07 0.64
N ASN A 238 3.35 -2.90 0.75
CA ASN A 238 4.04 -1.60 0.76
C ASN A 238 4.52 -1.19 2.16
N TRP A 239 4.28 -2.00 3.20
CA TRP A 239 4.58 -1.66 4.59
C TRP A 239 6.04 -1.29 4.82
N ALA A 240 6.98 -1.99 4.17
CA ALA A 240 8.41 -1.72 4.32
C ALA A 240 8.77 -0.25 4.02
N GLU A 241 8.15 0.34 2.99
CA GLU A 241 8.32 1.75 2.65
C GLU A 241 7.50 2.66 3.59
N ASP A 242 6.22 2.30 3.77
CA ASP A 242 5.24 3.17 4.41
C ASP A 242 5.40 3.22 5.94
N SER A 243 6.00 2.20 6.56
CA SER A 243 6.23 2.12 8.00
C SER A 243 7.00 3.33 8.54
N SER A 244 7.94 3.88 7.77
CA SER A 244 8.71 5.07 8.14
C SER A 244 7.82 6.32 8.25
N ILE A 245 6.85 6.44 7.36
CA ILE A 245 5.88 7.54 7.32
C ILE A 245 4.89 7.38 8.46
N VAL A 246 4.34 6.17 8.64
CA VAL A 246 3.40 5.87 9.72
C VAL A 246 4.06 6.13 11.07
N ARG A 247 5.30 5.68 11.29
CA ARG A 247 6.09 5.99 12.49
C ARG A 247 6.22 7.49 12.71
N SER A 248 6.52 8.26 11.66
CA SER A 248 6.59 9.72 11.77
C SER A 248 5.25 10.37 12.08
N LEU A 249 4.12 9.81 11.65
CA LEU A 249 2.79 10.32 11.99
C LEU A 249 2.46 10.04 13.45
N VAL A 250 2.65 8.79 13.90
CA VAL A 250 2.42 8.40 15.30
C VAL A 250 3.26 9.25 16.24
N ASN A 251 4.56 9.42 15.97
CA ASN A 251 5.46 10.23 16.79
C ASN A 251 5.11 11.72 16.85
N LYS A 252 4.32 12.25 15.92
CA LYS A 252 3.85 13.65 15.94
C LYS A 252 2.54 13.82 16.69
N THR A 253 1.81 12.73 16.89
CA THR A 253 0.55 12.71 17.62
C THR A 253 0.78 12.54 19.11
N MET A 254 1.80 11.77 19.49
CA MET A 254 2.33 11.72 20.86
C MET A 254 3.03 13.05 21.19
#